data_AF-A0A2S2PJ94-F1
#
_entry.id   AF-A0A2S2PJ94-F1
#
_cell.length_a   1.000
_cell.length_b   1.000
_cell.length_c   1.000
_cell.angle_alpha   90.00
_cell.angle_beta   90.00
_cell.angle_gamma   90.00
#
_symmetry.space_group_name_H-M   'P 1'
#
loop_
_entity.id
_entity.type
_entity.pdbx_description
1 polymer ?
#
loop_
_entity_poly.entity_id
_entity_poly.type
_entity_poly.pdbx_seq_one_letter_code
_entity_poly.pdbx_strand_id
1 'polypeptide(L)'
;DIYDLETLYSSVDDIDFIVGALLETPEDDALVGNTSRCIIGDFFYRSRVGDRFFYNTKGQSGQFSKNQLEIIKSINLNHIICTTSSVNNLQKNIFTKVDNG
;
A
#
# COMPACT_ATOMS: atom_id res chain seq x y z
N ASP A 1 -5.36 19.19 17.84
CA ASP A 1 -4.58 17.93 17.80
C ASP A 1 -3.71 17.74 19.03
N ILE A 2 -2.55 18.40 19.16
CA ILE A 2 -1.65 18.17 20.33
C ILE A 2 -2.34 18.48 21.66
N TYR A 3 -3.01 19.62 21.79
CA TYR A 3 -3.73 19.99 23.02
C TYR A 3 -4.91 19.06 23.33
N ASP A 4 -5.53 18.48 22.31
CA ASP A 4 -6.62 17.51 22.49
C ASP A 4 -6.05 16.18 23.00
N LEU A 5 -4.91 15.74 22.47
CA LEU A 5 -4.19 14.55 22.95
C LEU A 5 -3.74 14.72 24.41
N GLU A 6 -3.19 15.89 24.77
CA GLU A 6 -2.79 16.21 26.16
C GLU A 6 -3.97 16.17 27.14
N THR A 7 -5.18 16.46 26.66
CA THR A 7 -6.39 16.41 27.50
C THR A 7 -6.96 14.98 27.62
N LEU A 8 -6.85 14.19 26.56
CA LEU A 8 -7.43 12.85 26.47
C LEU A 8 -6.53 11.75 27.03
N TYR A 9 -5.20 11.90 26.93
CA TYR A 9 -4.22 10.92 27.38
C TYR A 9 -3.36 11.48 28.51
N SER A 10 -3.11 10.66 29.54
CA SER A 10 -2.30 11.07 30.70
C SER A 10 -0.81 11.11 30.38
N SER A 11 -0.35 10.27 29.46
CA SER A 11 1.01 10.23 28.94
C SER A 11 1.00 10.06 27.41
N VAL A 12 2.08 10.48 26.76
CA VAL A 12 2.32 10.19 25.33
C VAL A 12 2.40 8.69 25.05
N ASP A 13 2.82 7.90 26.04
CA ASP A 13 2.92 6.43 25.95
C ASP A 13 1.54 5.75 25.95
N ASP A 14 0.49 6.47 26.36
CA ASP A 14 -0.88 5.95 26.40
C ASP A 14 -1.63 6.17 25.07
N ILE A 15 -1.05 6.94 24.13
CA ILE A 15 -1.70 7.26 22.85
C ILE A 15 -1.85 5.99 22.02
N ASP A 16 -3.08 5.67 21.67
CA ASP A 16 -3.38 4.56 20.77
C ASP A 16 -2.65 4.73 19.45
N PHE A 17 -1.99 3.67 18.97
CA PHE A 17 -1.18 3.72 17.75
C PHE A 17 -1.93 4.33 16.56
N ILE A 18 -3.20 3.93 16.33
CA ILE A 18 -3.99 4.44 15.21
C ILE A 18 -4.22 5.95 15.31
N VAL A 19 -4.45 6.46 16.52
CA VAL A 19 -4.65 7.90 16.76
C VAL A 19 -3.36 8.65 16.44
N GLY A 20 -2.23 8.21 17.00
CA GLY A 20 -0.92 8.82 16.70
C GLY A 20 -0.58 8.75 15.21
N ALA A 21 -0.73 7.58 14.59
CA ALA A 21 -0.46 7.32 13.19
C ALA A 21 -1.21 8.23 12.22
N LEU A 22 -2.48 8.56 12.52
CA LEU A 22 -3.32 9.42 11.70
C LEU A 22 -3.00 10.91 11.89
N LEU A 23 -2.45 11.29 13.04
CA LEU A 23 -2.11 12.67 13.39
C LEU A 23 -0.66 13.04 13.01
N GLU A 24 0.18 12.06 12.66
CA GLU A 24 1.50 12.36 12.08
C GLU A 24 1.35 13.10 10.75
N THR A 25 2.21 14.10 10.54
CA THR A 25 2.31 14.77 9.24
C THR A 25 2.80 13.78 8.18
N PRO A 26 2.10 13.62 7.05
CA PRO A 26 2.58 12.76 5.96
C PRO A 26 3.95 13.19 5.44
N GLU A 27 4.78 12.22 5.08
CA GLU A 27 6.05 12.45 4.38
C GLU A 27 5.82 12.95 2.94
N ASP A 28 6.86 13.54 2.33
CA ASP A 28 6.80 14.01 0.94
C ASP A 28 6.36 12.89 -0.02
N ASP A 29 5.36 13.19 -0.86
CA ASP A 29 4.71 12.24 -1.78
C ASP A 29 4.15 10.96 -1.12
N ALA A 30 3.93 10.98 0.20
CA ALA A 30 3.34 9.87 0.96
C ALA A 30 1.94 10.22 1.50
N LEU A 31 1.20 9.17 1.87
CA LEU A 31 -0.11 9.29 2.52
C LEU A 31 -0.03 9.16 4.05
N VAL A 32 1.15 8.84 4.58
CA VAL A 32 1.35 8.49 5.99
C VAL A 32 2.62 9.15 6.53
N GLY A 33 2.64 9.40 7.84
CA GLY A 33 3.82 9.88 8.55
C GLY A 33 4.90 8.82 8.73
N ASN A 34 6.03 9.24 9.28
CA ASN A 34 7.24 8.44 9.40
C ASN A 34 7.05 7.10 10.15
N THR A 35 6.32 7.11 11.27
CA THR A 35 6.15 5.89 12.09
C THR A 35 5.31 4.87 11.33
N SER A 36 4.18 5.31 10.78
CA SER A 36 3.31 4.47 9.95
C SER A 36 4.04 3.95 8.71
N ARG A 37 4.85 4.79 8.05
CA ARG A 37 5.68 4.39 6.90
C ARG A 37 6.63 3.24 7.27
N CYS A 38 7.30 3.33 8.41
CA CYS A 38 8.21 2.29 8.89
C CYS A 38 7.47 0.97 9.12
N ILE A 39 6.36 1.02 9.87
CA ILE A 39 5.57 -0.17 10.23
C ILE A 39 4.95 -0.83 9.01
N ILE A 40 4.32 -0.04 8.12
CA ILE A 40 3.72 -0.53 6.87
C ILE A 40 4.80 -1.14 5.97
N GLY A 41 5.96 -0.49 5.85
CA GLY A 41 7.09 -0.98 5.06
C GLY A 41 7.62 -2.32 5.55
N ASP A 42 7.86 -2.46 6.85
CA ASP A 42 8.31 -3.72 7.46
C ASP A 42 7.26 -4.83 7.28
N PHE A 43 5.97 -4.51 7.48
CA PHE A 43 4.88 -5.46 7.25
C PHE A 43 4.85 -5.99 5.81
N PHE A 44 4.88 -5.10 4.81
CA PHE A 44 4.87 -5.51 3.39
C PHE A 44 6.12 -6.29 3.03
N TYR A 45 7.29 -5.90 3.55
CA TYR A 45 8.54 -6.63 3.35
C TYR A 45 8.42 -8.06 3.87
N ARG A 46 8.08 -8.25 5.15
CA ARG A 46 7.97 -9.57 5.78
C ARG A 46 6.92 -10.45 5.12
N SER A 47 5.77 -9.88 4.80
CA SER A 47 4.69 -10.60 4.10
C SER A 47 5.15 -11.10 2.74
N ARG A 48 5.91 -10.31 1.99
CA ARG A 48 6.46 -10.70 0.70
C ARG A 48 7.55 -11.77 0.81
N VAL A 49 8.55 -11.57 1.67
CA VAL A 49 9.72 -12.46 1.74
C VAL A 49 9.42 -13.76 2.50
N GLY A 50 8.45 -13.74 3.41
CA GLY A 50 7.99 -14.91 4.15
C GLY A 50 7.05 -15.81 3.36
N ASP A 51 6.48 -15.33 2.24
CA ASP A 51 5.57 -16.10 1.42
C ASP A 51 6.32 -16.93 0.36
N ARG A 52 6.38 -18.24 0.61
CA ARG A 52 6.94 -19.25 -0.30
C ARG A 52 6.27 -19.24 -1.67
N PHE A 53 5.00 -18.87 -1.75
CA PHE A 53 4.19 -18.84 -2.96
C PHE A 53 4.03 -17.43 -3.53
N PHE A 54 4.75 -16.44 -3.00
CA PHE A 54 4.72 -15.10 -3.56
C PHE A 54 5.07 -15.15 -5.04
N TYR A 55 4.33 -14.42 -5.86
CA TYR A 55 4.27 -14.66 -7.31
C TYR A 55 5.64 -14.61 -8.02
N ASN A 56 6.64 -13.92 -7.48
CA ASN A 56 7.98 -13.83 -8.08
C ASN A 56 9.08 -14.55 -7.30
N THR A 57 8.72 -15.38 -6.32
CA THR A 57 9.66 -16.21 -5.57
C THR A 57 10.28 -17.26 -6.49
N LYS A 58 11.61 -17.39 -6.43
CA LYS A 58 12.40 -18.33 -7.25
C LYS A 58 12.82 -19.54 -6.43
N GLY A 59 13.05 -20.66 -7.12
CA GLY A 59 13.59 -21.89 -6.52
C GLY A 59 12.57 -22.65 -5.67
N GLN A 60 11.28 -22.37 -5.85
CA GLN A 60 10.19 -23.04 -5.13
C GLN A 60 9.33 -23.86 -6.08
N SER A 61 8.78 -24.97 -5.57
CA SER A 61 7.77 -25.76 -6.29
C SER A 61 6.54 -24.91 -6.52
N GLY A 62 6.13 -24.77 -7.79
CA GLY A 62 5.03 -23.89 -8.20
C GLY A 62 5.44 -22.49 -8.66
N GLN A 63 6.75 -22.21 -8.78
CA GLN A 63 7.20 -20.93 -9.36
C GLN A 63 6.67 -20.75 -10.79
N PHE A 64 6.30 -19.51 -11.14
CA PHE A 64 5.94 -19.17 -12.51
C PHE A 64 7.17 -19.22 -13.43
N SER A 65 6.93 -19.59 -14.69
CA SER A 65 7.92 -19.44 -15.76
C SER A 65 8.22 -17.97 -16.04
N LYS A 66 9.35 -17.69 -16.73
CA LYS A 66 9.72 -16.32 -17.11
C LYS A 66 8.61 -15.63 -17.93
N ASN A 67 8.06 -16.31 -18.93
CA ASN A 67 7.01 -15.77 -19.77
C ASN A 67 5.73 -15.47 -18.99
N GLN A 68 5.36 -16.32 -18.03
CA GLN A 68 4.21 -16.06 -17.14
C GLN A 68 4.46 -14.83 -16.25
N LEU A 69 5.67 -14.66 -15.71
CA LEU A 69 6.02 -13.49 -14.91
C LEU A 69 5.99 -12.18 -15.70
N GLU A 70 6.41 -12.20 -16.97
CA GLU A 70 6.32 -11.05 -17.86
C GLU A 70 4.87 -10.62 -18.08
N ILE A 71 3.98 -11.59 -18.31
CA ILE A 71 2.54 -11.33 -18.45
C ILE A 71 1.98 -10.76 -17.14
N ILE A 72 2.22 -11.41 -15.99
CA ILE A 72 1.73 -10.94 -14.69
C ILE A 72 2.15 -9.50 -14.41
N LYS A 73 3.42 -9.14 -14.70
CA LYS A 73 3.94 -7.77 -14.50
C LYS A 73 3.35 -6.74 -15.46
N SER A 74 2.79 -7.16 -16.59
CA SER A 74 2.16 -6.26 -17.56
C SER A 74 0.73 -5.87 -17.19
N ILE A 75 0.10 -6.61 -16.26
CA ILE A 75 -1.29 -6.38 -15.86
C ILE A 75 -1.37 -5.12 -14.98
N ASN A 76 -2.27 -4.21 -15.35
CA ASN A 76 -2.59 -3.00 -14.60
C ASN A 76 -4.02 -3.07 -14.05
N LEU A 77 -4.30 -2.35 -12.97
CA LEU A 77 -5.63 -2.40 -12.33
C LEU A 77 -6.75 -1.80 -13.23
N ASN A 78 -6.42 -0.83 -14.11
CA ASN A 78 -7.38 -0.35 -15.12
C ASN A 78 -7.81 -1.46 -16.09
N HIS A 79 -6.88 -2.31 -16.53
CA HIS A 79 -7.14 -3.40 -17.45
C HIS A 79 -8.06 -4.44 -16.81
N ILE A 80 -7.85 -4.73 -15.52
CA ILE A 80 -8.72 -5.61 -14.73
C ILE A 80 -10.14 -5.03 -14.71
N ILE A 81 -10.30 -3.77 -14.28
CA ILE A 81 -11.63 -3.14 -14.17
C ILE A 81 -12.35 -3.10 -15.51
N CYS A 82 -11.68 -2.72 -16.61
CA CYS A 82 -12.29 -2.72 -17.95
C CYS A 82 -12.73 -4.11 -18.41
N THR A 83 -12.00 -5.16 -18.03
CA THR A 83 -12.31 -6.53 -18.45
C THR A 83 -13.44 -7.15 -17.60
N THR A 84 -13.59 -6.70 -16.34
CA THR A 84 -14.57 -7.26 -15.40
C THR A 84 -15.81 -6.39 -15.19
N SER A 85 -15.96 -5.27 -15.91
CA SER A 85 -17.09 -4.35 -15.73
C SER A 85 -17.52 -3.71 -17.06
N SER A 86 -18.61 -2.96 -17.03
CA SER A 86 -19.09 -2.17 -18.18
C SER A 86 -18.48 -0.76 -18.25
N VAL A 87 -17.37 -0.51 -17.54
CA VAL A 87 -16.71 0.79 -17.55
C VAL A 87 -15.86 0.95 -18.80
N ASN A 88 -16.20 1.94 -19.62
CA ASN A 88 -15.55 2.17 -20.92
C ASN A 88 -14.40 3.19 -20.87
N ASN A 89 -14.36 4.05 -19.84
CA ASN A 89 -13.38 5.12 -19.72
C ASN A 89 -12.75 5.09 -18.32
N LEU A 90 -11.43 4.88 -18.26
CA LEU A 90 -10.63 4.91 -17.04
C LEU A 90 -9.31 5.63 -17.29
N GLN A 91 -8.78 6.26 -16.24
CA GLN A 91 -7.43 6.81 -16.28
C GLN A 91 -6.38 5.70 -16.44
N LYS A 92 -5.26 6.03 -17.10
CA LYS A 92 -4.17 5.06 -17.36
C LYS A 92 -3.54 4.56 -16.06
N ASN A 93 -3.31 5.45 -15.10
CA ASN A 93 -2.89 5.09 -13.76
C ASN A 93 -4.02 5.40 -12.80
N ILE A 94 -4.68 4.39 -12.24
CA ILE A 94 -5.84 4.64 -11.38
C ILE A 94 -5.51 5.10 -9.96
N PHE A 95 -4.22 5.10 -9.60
CA PHE A 95 -3.75 5.54 -8.29
C PHE A 95 -3.44 7.03 -8.23
N THR A 96 -3.38 7.72 -9.37
CA THR A 96 -3.20 9.18 -9.40
C THR A 96 -4.53 9.88 -9.20
N LYS A 97 -4.48 11.11 -8.67
CA LYS A 97 -5.62 12.01 -8.67
C LYS A 97 -6.04 12.28 -10.12
N VAL A 98 -7.35 12.36 -10.34
CA VAL A 98 -7.88 12.72 -11.66
C VAL A 98 -7.50 14.17 -11.92
N ASP A 99 -6.68 14.38 -12.94
CA ASP A 99 -6.33 15.71 -13.42
C ASP A 99 -7.45 16.19 -14.35
N ASN A 100 -8.22 17.19 -13.92
CA ASN A 100 -9.33 17.73 -14.70
C ASN A 100 -8.90 18.86 -15.64
N GLY A 101 -7.60 19.12 -15.76
CA GLY A 101 -7.08 20.33 -16.40
C GLY A 101 -7.24 21.57 -15.52
#